data_AF-A0A951U0Z5-F1
#
_entry.id   AF-A0A951U0Z5-F1
#
_cell.length_a   1.000
_cell.length_b   1.000
_cell.length_c   1.000
_cell.angle_alpha   90.00
_cell.angle_beta   90.00
_cell.angle_gamma   90.00
#
_symmetry.space_group_name_H-M   'P 1'
#
loop_
_entity.id
_entity.type
_entity.pdbx_description
1 polymer ?
#
loop_
_entity_poly.entity_id
_entity_poly.type
_entity_poly.pdbx_seq_one_letter_code
_entity_poly.pdbx_strand_id
1 'polypeptide(L)'
;MPSSTSRYRDWVDKRNDPLDRKQIAYAALDAYEEIANRDLIQLDDLTPIITAAKSQYMTVWDVGTVFLVRLAETHIAAQGAMLEIMDSPKAKERLHLIWALTARLPEDFRMNIIRKAISDRAKRVRTIAAAKADLFGFKELLLELEAQRDRESDDDVRNTLQFHIVMLRSGYILERDADGNPCLSVRTKNGWTSPRITQEDIDQGRLGSKIEEMQTKDY
;
A
#
# COMPACT_ATOMS: atom_id res chain seq x y z
N MET A 1 15.57 -0.12 7.26
CA MET A 1 16.84 0.11 6.52
C MET A 1 16.53 0.29 5.05
N PRO A 2 17.08 1.30 4.35
CA PRO A 2 17.02 1.30 2.89
C PRO A 2 17.74 0.04 2.40
N SER A 3 17.07 -0.85 1.66
CA SER A 3 17.80 -1.92 0.99
C SER A 3 18.66 -1.28 -0.09
N SER A 4 19.96 -1.52 -0.06
CA SER A 4 20.84 -1.11 -1.16
C SER A 4 20.39 -1.76 -2.46
N THR A 5 20.70 -1.14 -3.58
CA THR A 5 20.54 -1.74 -4.92
C THR A 5 21.24 -3.10 -5.00
N SER A 6 22.39 -3.26 -4.34
CA SER A 6 23.09 -4.55 -4.17
C SER A 6 22.19 -5.66 -3.58
N ARG A 7 21.40 -5.39 -2.54
CA ARG A 7 20.47 -6.40 -2.00
C ARG A 7 19.38 -6.79 -3.02
N TYR A 8 18.95 -5.85 -3.85
CA TYR A 8 18.00 -6.14 -4.93
C TYR A 8 18.64 -6.90 -6.09
N ARG A 9 19.90 -6.60 -6.46
CA ARG A 9 20.67 -7.39 -7.43
C ARG A 9 20.78 -8.84 -6.98
N ASP A 10 21.22 -9.09 -5.75
CA ASP A 10 21.29 -10.44 -5.17
C ASP A 10 19.92 -11.15 -5.19
N TRP A 11 18.84 -10.41 -4.95
CA TRP A 11 17.49 -10.97 -4.99
C TRP A 11 17.05 -11.32 -6.41
N VAL A 12 17.33 -10.47 -7.41
CA VAL A 12 17.08 -10.76 -8.83
C VAL A 12 17.91 -11.95 -9.31
N ASP A 13 19.18 -12.04 -8.91
CA ASP A 13 20.08 -13.15 -9.25
C ASP A 13 19.51 -14.50 -8.80
N LYS A 14 19.00 -14.56 -7.56
CA LYS A 14 18.44 -15.78 -6.94
C LYS A 14 17.09 -16.21 -7.52
N ARG A 15 16.41 -15.37 -8.30
CA ARG A 15 15.13 -15.73 -8.94
C ARG A 15 15.37 -16.65 -10.14
N ASN A 16 14.51 -17.65 -10.32
CA ASN A 16 14.51 -18.50 -11.51
C ASN A 16 13.70 -17.86 -12.66
N ASP A 17 13.97 -16.58 -12.95
CA ASP A 17 13.34 -15.85 -14.04
C ASP A 17 14.20 -15.91 -15.32
N PRO A 18 13.57 -15.92 -16.50
CA PRO A 18 14.25 -15.73 -17.79
C PRO A 18 15.18 -14.51 -17.82
N LEU A 19 16.30 -14.64 -18.53
CA LEU A 19 17.36 -13.62 -18.57
C LEU A 19 16.86 -12.27 -19.11
N ASP A 20 16.01 -12.28 -20.12
CA ASP A 20 15.37 -11.08 -20.70
C ASP A 20 14.56 -10.30 -19.66
N ARG A 21 13.88 -10.98 -18.73
CA ARG A 21 13.15 -10.31 -17.64
C ARG A 21 14.11 -9.74 -16.61
N LYS A 22 15.15 -10.48 -16.25
CA LYS A 22 16.18 -10.01 -15.32
C LYS A 22 16.89 -8.76 -15.87
N GLN A 23 17.14 -8.70 -17.17
CA GLN A 23 17.71 -7.53 -17.84
C GLN A 23 16.86 -6.26 -17.65
N ILE A 24 15.53 -6.36 -17.68
CA ILE A 24 14.65 -5.21 -17.40
C ILE A 24 14.82 -4.74 -15.94
N ALA A 25 14.92 -5.68 -15.00
CA ALA A 25 15.15 -5.34 -13.59
C ALA A 25 16.53 -4.71 -13.36
N TYR A 26 17.59 -5.24 -13.99
CA TYR A 26 18.92 -4.62 -13.91
C TYR A 26 18.96 -3.23 -14.54
N ALA A 27 18.31 -3.03 -15.69
CA ALA A 27 18.25 -1.71 -16.31
C ALA A 27 17.59 -0.66 -15.39
N ALA A 28 16.54 -1.04 -14.65
CA ALA A 28 15.94 -0.17 -13.64
C ALA A 28 16.87 0.10 -12.44
N LEU A 29 17.63 -0.90 -12.00
CA LEU A 29 18.63 -0.75 -10.94
C LEU A 29 19.78 0.16 -11.35
N ASP A 30 20.33 -0.04 -12.55
CA ASP A 30 21.41 0.77 -13.13
C ASP A 30 20.95 2.23 -13.27
N ALA A 31 19.74 2.44 -13.82
CA ALA A 31 19.15 3.78 -13.95
C ALA A 31 18.96 4.46 -12.58
N TYR A 32 18.45 3.73 -11.57
CA TYR A 32 18.33 4.30 -10.22
C TYR A 32 19.69 4.67 -9.64
N GLU A 33 20.70 3.80 -9.73
CA GLU A 33 22.05 4.08 -9.21
C GLU A 33 22.67 5.32 -9.86
N GLU A 34 22.40 5.52 -11.16
CA GLU A 34 22.89 6.68 -11.91
C GLU A 34 22.22 8.00 -11.48
N ILE A 35 20.93 7.98 -11.15
CA ILE A 35 20.14 9.20 -10.94
C ILE A 35 19.78 9.51 -9.49
N ALA A 36 19.92 8.56 -8.55
CA ALA A 36 19.44 8.70 -7.18
C ALA A 36 20.06 9.86 -6.38
N ASN A 37 21.23 10.35 -6.77
CA ASN A 37 21.93 11.46 -6.10
C ASN A 37 21.95 12.74 -6.94
N ARG A 38 21.23 12.80 -8.06
CA ARG A 38 21.14 14.02 -8.88
C ARG A 38 20.12 14.97 -8.26
N ASP A 39 20.40 16.27 -8.26
CA ASP A 39 19.43 17.27 -7.78
C ASP A 39 18.18 17.34 -8.69
N LEU A 40 18.38 17.14 -9.99
CA LEU A 40 17.35 17.19 -11.01
C LEU A 40 17.41 15.94 -11.88
N ILE A 41 16.23 15.39 -12.16
CA ILE A 41 16.03 14.26 -13.08
C ILE A 41 14.94 14.63 -14.09
N GLN A 42 15.10 14.16 -15.32
CA GLN A 42 14.12 14.32 -16.40
C GLN A 42 13.25 13.06 -16.53
N LEU A 43 12.16 13.16 -17.28
CA LEU A 43 11.28 12.00 -17.51
C LEU A 43 12.01 10.88 -18.26
N ASP A 44 12.88 11.24 -19.21
CA ASP A 44 13.65 10.27 -19.99
C ASP A 44 14.57 9.41 -19.11
N ASP A 45 15.16 10.01 -18.06
CA ASP A 45 15.99 9.32 -17.06
C ASP A 45 15.21 8.21 -16.33
N LEU A 46 13.88 8.38 -16.18
CA LEU A 46 13.01 7.44 -15.48
C LEU A 46 12.54 6.27 -16.36
N THR A 47 12.77 6.32 -17.67
CA THR A 47 12.22 5.35 -18.63
C THR A 47 12.49 3.89 -18.25
N PRO A 48 13.72 3.48 -17.85
CA PRO A 48 13.98 2.10 -17.46
C PRO A 48 13.19 1.67 -16.22
N ILE A 49 13.07 2.57 -15.24
CA ILE A 49 12.36 2.33 -13.97
C ILE A 49 10.84 2.23 -14.21
N ILE A 50 10.27 3.13 -15.02
CA ILE A 50 8.85 3.11 -15.39
C ILE A 50 8.52 1.84 -16.18
N THR A 51 9.40 1.45 -17.11
CA THR A 51 9.25 0.22 -17.89
C THR A 51 9.19 -1.00 -16.96
N ALA A 52 10.10 -1.07 -15.99
CA ALA A 52 10.09 -2.13 -14.99
C ALA A 52 8.82 -2.10 -14.14
N ALA A 53 8.41 -0.92 -13.62
CA ALA A 53 7.24 -0.75 -12.76
C ALA A 53 5.92 -1.20 -13.43
N LYS A 54 5.81 -1.01 -14.75
CA LYS A 54 4.65 -1.42 -15.56
C LYS A 54 4.69 -2.89 -16.00
N SER A 55 5.74 -3.62 -15.65
CA SER A 55 5.89 -5.03 -15.99
C SER A 55 4.81 -5.90 -15.35
N GLN A 56 4.44 -6.99 -16.03
CA GLN A 56 3.56 -8.02 -15.46
C GLN A 56 4.31 -9.03 -14.58
N TYR A 57 5.64 -9.03 -14.63
CA TYR A 57 6.47 -10.01 -13.93
C TYR A 57 6.85 -9.49 -12.55
N MET A 58 6.57 -10.28 -11.51
CA MET A 58 6.73 -9.89 -10.11
C MET A 58 8.10 -9.32 -9.78
N THR A 59 9.16 -10.05 -10.13
CA THR A 59 10.54 -9.62 -9.89
C THR A 59 10.85 -8.27 -10.53
N VAL A 60 10.29 -8.01 -11.71
CA VAL A 60 10.57 -6.78 -12.48
C VAL A 60 9.75 -5.60 -11.95
N TRP A 61 8.45 -5.78 -11.73
CA TRP A 61 7.63 -4.68 -11.24
C TRP A 61 7.95 -4.31 -9.81
N ASP A 62 8.33 -5.27 -8.95
CA ASP A 62 8.70 -4.98 -7.56
C ASP A 62 9.96 -4.09 -7.51
N VAL A 63 10.97 -4.39 -8.33
CA VAL A 63 12.15 -3.52 -8.50
C VAL A 63 11.73 -2.15 -9.01
N GLY A 64 10.99 -2.09 -10.11
CA GLY A 64 10.60 -0.83 -10.73
C GLY A 64 9.78 0.07 -9.81
N THR A 65 8.76 -0.45 -9.13
CA THR A 65 7.90 0.35 -8.25
C THR A 65 8.64 0.79 -6.98
N VAL A 66 9.50 -0.06 -6.41
CA VAL A 66 10.29 0.31 -5.21
C VAL A 66 11.23 1.46 -5.51
N PHE A 67 11.97 1.41 -6.61
CA PHE A 67 12.92 2.48 -6.95
C PHE A 67 12.23 3.74 -7.48
N LEU A 68 11.09 3.60 -8.17
CA LEU A 68 10.27 4.75 -8.53
C LEU A 68 9.75 5.48 -7.29
N VAL A 69 9.21 4.74 -6.31
CA VAL A 69 8.71 5.33 -5.05
C VAL A 69 9.83 6.02 -4.27
N ARG A 70 11.03 5.44 -4.24
CA ARG A 70 12.19 6.08 -3.58
C ARG A 70 12.56 7.41 -4.23
N LEU A 71 12.63 7.45 -5.56
CA LEU A 71 12.89 8.71 -6.26
C LEU A 71 11.77 9.73 -6.02
N ALA A 72 10.52 9.28 -5.95
CA ALA A 72 9.39 10.14 -5.68
C ALA A 72 9.36 10.72 -4.25
N GLU A 73 10.21 10.23 -3.32
CA GLU A 73 10.39 10.86 -2.00
C GLU A 73 10.90 12.31 -2.14
N THR A 74 11.73 12.61 -3.15
CA THR A 74 12.38 13.91 -3.33
C THR A 74 12.24 14.52 -4.73
N HIS A 75 11.87 13.74 -5.76
CA HIS A 75 11.83 14.21 -7.14
C HIS A 75 10.39 14.32 -7.69
N ILE A 76 9.99 15.54 -8.05
CA ILE A 76 8.67 15.82 -8.64
C ILE A 76 8.46 15.06 -9.96
N ALA A 77 9.50 14.88 -10.78
CA ALA A 77 9.39 14.11 -12.02
C ALA A 77 8.96 12.64 -11.77
N ALA A 78 9.51 12.01 -10.73
CA ALA A 78 9.12 10.66 -10.32
C ALA A 78 7.68 10.61 -9.78
N GLN A 79 7.27 11.64 -9.02
CA GLN A 79 5.86 11.79 -8.61
C GLN A 79 4.93 11.93 -9.82
N GLY A 80 5.32 12.70 -10.84
CA GLY A 80 4.59 12.81 -12.10
C GLY A 80 4.45 11.47 -12.82
N ALA A 81 5.53 10.70 -12.92
CA ALA A 81 5.50 9.36 -13.51
C ALA A 81 4.59 8.38 -12.74
N MET A 82 4.55 8.46 -11.41
CA MET A 82 3.60 7.66 -10.61
C MET A 82 2.14 8.05 -10.90
N LEU A 83 1.84 9.33 -11.06
CA LEU A 83 0.50 9.78 -11.45
C LEU A 83 0.11 9.27 -12.83
N GLU A 84 1.04 9.26 -13.80
CA GLU A 84 0.80 8.68 -15.12
C GLU A 84 0.49 7.17 -15.04
N ILE A 85 1.22 6.42 -14.20
CA ILE A 85 0.93 5.00 -13.97
C ILE A 85 -0.48 4.83 -13.37
N MET A 86 -0.92 5.73 -12.48
CA MET A 86 -2.30 5.72 -11.96
C MET A 86 -3.36 6.00 -13.03
N ASP A 87 -2.99 6.58 -14.18
CA ASP A 87 -3.86 6.75 -15.34
C ASP A 87 -3.79 5.58 -16.34
N SER A 88 -2.94 4.58 -16.09
CA SER A 88 -2.80 3.41 -16.95
C SER A 88 -4.12 2.70 -17.20
N PRO A 89 -4.38 2.20 -18.43
CA PRO A 89 -5.54 1.36 -18.69
C PRO A 89 -5.53 0.06 -17.85
N LYS A 90 -4.34 -0.42 -17.45
CA LYS A 90 -4.16 -1.74 -16.85
C LYS A 90 -4.24 -1.69 -15.33
N ALA A 91 -5.21 -2.40 -14.76
CA ALA A 91 -5.43 -2.45 -13.32
C ALA A 91 -4.22 -2.99 -12.53
N LYS A 92 -3.44 -3.92 -13.11
CA LYS A 92 -2.24 -4.46 -12.48
C LYS A 92 -1.17 -3.40 -12.26
N GLU A 93 -0.93 -2.53 -13.23
CA GLU A 93 0.08 -1.47 -13.12
C GLU A 93 -0.28 -0.49 -11.97
N ARG A 94 -1.56 -0.07 -11.91
CA ARG A 94 -2.08 0.77 -10.81
C ARG A 94 -1.99 0.08 -9.45
N LEU A 95 -2.33 -1.20 -9.40
CA LEU A 95 -2.27 -2.01 -8.18
C LEU A 95 -0.84 -2.14 -7.63
N HIS A 96 0.13 -2.43 -8.50
CA HIS A 96 1.54 -2.56 -8.10
C HIS A 96 2.04 -1.25 -7.47
N LEU A 97 1.68 -0.12 -8.07
CA LEU A 97 2.05 1.20 -7.56
C LEU A 97 1.46 1.48 -6.17
N ILE A 98 0.18 1.21 -5.97
CA ILE A 98 -0.48 1.45 -4.68
C ILE A 98 0.13 0.56 -3.59
N TRP A 99 0.44 -0.70 -3.91
CA TRP A 99 1.15 -1.58 -2.97
C TRP A 99 2.50 -1.03 -2.55
N ALA A 100 3.24 -0.44 -3.48
CA ALA A 100 4.58 0.09 -3.23
C ALA A 100 4.60 1.40 -2.43
N LEU A 101 3.46 2.09 -2.22
CA LEU A 101 3.42 3.32 -1.42
C LEU A 101 3.99 3.11 -0.02
N THR A 102 4.84 4.04 0.43
CA THR A 102 5.49 4.05 1.75
C THR A 102 5.25 5.37 2.46
N ALA A 103 5.35 5.38 3.80
CA ALA A 103 5.15 6.59 4.60
C ALA A 103 6.20 7.71 4.37
N ARG A 104 7.26 7.44 3.59
CA ARG A 104 8.32 8.40 3.27
C ARG A 104 7.92 9.38 2.17
N LEU A 105 6.96 9.01 1.33
CA LEU A 105 6.41 9.92 0.33
C LEU A 105 5.68 11.08 1.02
N PRO A 106 5.70 12.29 0.42
CA PRO A 106 4.91 13.42 0.91
C PRO A 106 3.46 13.02 1.16
N GLU A 107 2.92 13.42 2.31
CA GLU A 107 1.60 12.99 2.76
C GLU A 107 0.48 13.36 1.77
N ASP A 108 0.44 14.63 1.35
CA ASP A 108 -0.52 15.12 0.37
C ASP A 108 -0.46 14.33 -0.95
N PHE A 109 0.75 13.96 -1.38
CA PHE A 109 0.95 13.17 -2.58
C PHE A 109 0.38 11.75 -2.44
N ARG A 110 0.64 11.08 -1.31
CA ARG A 110 0.05 9.77 -1.00
C ARG A 110 -1.47 9.84 -0.93
N MET A 111 -2.00 10.83 -0.22
CA MET A 111 -3.43 11.03 -0.07
C MET A 111 -4.09 11.24 -1.44
N ASN A 112 -3.46 12.00 -2.34
CA ASN A 112 -3.95 12.18 -3.71
C ASN A 112 -4.01 10.86 -4.50
N ILE A 113 -2.94 10.05 -4.46
CA ILE A 113 -2.93 8.73 -5.13
C ILE A 113 -4.05 7.83 -4.57
N ILE A 114 -4.19 7.78 -3.24
CA ILE A 114 -5.19 6.92 -2.60
C ILE A 114 -6.61 7.41 -2.91
N ARG A 115 -6.87 8.72 -2.86
CA ARG A 115 -8.16 9.31 -3.24
C ARG A 115 -8.55 8.88 -4.66
N LYS A 116 -7.62 8.96 -5.61
CA LYS A 116 -7.84 8.48 -6.99
C LYS A 116 -8.13 6.98 -7.04
N ALA A 117 -7.41 6.19 -6.25
CA ALA A 117 -7.55 4.73 -6.22
C ALA A 117 -8.85 4.23 -5.53
N ILE A 118 -9.43 4.99 -4.60
CA ILE A 118 -10.72 4.67 -3.96
C ILE A 118 -11.83 4.62 -5.00
N SER A 119 -11.83 5.56 -5.95
CA SER A 119 -12.82 5.61 -7.05
C SER A 119 -12.38 4.83 -8.31
N ASP A 120 -11.40 3.93 -8.19
CA ASP A 120 -10.87 3.20 -9.34
C ASP A 120 -11.91 2.23 -9.94
N ARG A 121 -11.88 2.02 -11.25
CA ARG A 121 -12.78 1.07 -11.93
C ARG A 121 -12.57 -0.39 -11.53
N ALA A 122 -11.37 -0.78 -11.12
CA ALA A 122 -11.04 -2.15 -10.77
C ALA A 122 -11.25 -2.41 -9.28
N LYS A 123 -12.09 -3.40 -8.95
CA LYS A 123 -12.41 -3.86 -7.58
C LYS A 123 -11.17 -3.97 -6.69
N ARG A 124 -10.16 -4.72 -7.15
CA ARG A 124 -8.92 -4.96 -6.40
C ARG A 124 -8.11 -3.69 -6.11
N VAL A 125 -8.18 -2.69 -6.98
CA VAL A 125 -7.52 -1.40 -6.76
C VAL A 125 -8.21 -0.65 -5.61
N ARG A 126 -9.55 -0.60 -5.63
CA ARG A 126 -10.34 0.03 -4.54
C ARG A 126 -10.10 -0.63 -3.19
N THR A 127 -10.10 -1.97 -3.15
CA THR A 127 -9.81 -2.75 -1.94
C THR A 127 -8.46 -2.39 -1.33
N ILE A 128 -7.40 -2.35 -2.15
CA ILE A 128 -6.07 -2.01 -1.67
C ILE A 128 -5.95 -0.53 -1.31
N ALA A 129 -6.67 0.35 -2.00
CA ALA A 129 -6.72 1.77 -1.65
C ALA A 129 -7.30 1.98 -0.24
N ALA A 130 -8.39 1.29 0.10
CA ALA A 130 -8.97 1.33 1.45
C ALA A 130 -7.99 0.83 2.52
N ALA A 131 -7.31 -0.30 2.25
CA ALA A 131 -6.29 -0.83 3.15
C ALA A 131 -5.12 0.15 3.34
N LYS A 132 -4.69 0.85 2.28
CA LYS A 132 -3.63 1.86 2.37
C LYS A 132 -4.09 3.14 3.07
N ALA A 133 -5.33 3.58 2.86
CA ALA A 133 -5.92 4.71 3.58
C ALA A 133 -5.93 4.44 5.09
N ASP A 134 -6.37 3.23 5.47
CA ASP A 134 -6.31 2.75 6.84
C ASP A 134 -4.86 2.72 7.33
N LEU A 135 -3.94 1.99 6.65
CA LEU A 135 -2.53 1.91 7.04
C LEU A 135 -1.89 3.28 7.31
N PHE A 136 -2.15 4.28 6.46
CA PHE A 136 -1.59 5.62 6.64
C PHE A 136 -2.40 6.52 7.58
N GLY A 137 -3.61 6.13 7.96
CA GLY A 137 -4.43 6.89 8.91
C GLY A 137 -5.11 8.12 8.32
N PHE A 138 -5.39 8.11 7.01
CA PHE A 138 -6.00 9.24 6.30
C PHE A 138 -7.50 9.35 6.57
N LYS A 139 -7.86 9.82 7.77
CA LYS A 139 -9.24 10.06 8.20
C LYS A 139 -9.98 11.05 7.30
N GLU A 140 -9.24 11.92 6.62
CA GLU A 140 -9.70 12.86 5.60
C GLU A 140 -10.41 12.16 4.44
N LEU A 141 -10.13 10.87 4.20
CA LEU A 141 -10.73 10.07 3.12
C LEU A 141 -11.96 9.27 3.56
N LEU A 142 -12.43 9.41 4.81
CA LEU A 142 -13.57 8.65 5.33
C LEU A 142 -14.84 8.87 4.50
N LEU A 143 -15.14 10.12 4.12
CA LEU A 143 -16.33 10.44 3.34
C LEU A 143 -16.26 9.81 1.94
N GLU A 144 -15.10 9.83 1.28
CA GLU A 144 -14.91 9.20 -0.02
C GLU A 144 -15.02 7.67 0.06
N LEU A 145 -14.49 7.06 1.13
CA LEU A 145 -14.60 5.62 1.37
C LEU A 145 -16.06 5.19 1.60
N GLU A 146 -16.79 5.93 2.43
CA GLU A 146 -18.22 5.70 2.70
C GLU A 146 -19.05 5.84 1.41
N ALA A 147 -18.83 6.91 0.64
CA ALA A 147 -19.49 7.10 -0.63
C ALA A 147 -19.17 5.99 -1.64
N GLN A 148 -17.95 5.47 -1.65
CA GLN A 148 -17.57 4.34 -2.50
C GLN A 148 -18.22 3.03 -2.04
N ARG A 149 -18.26 2.76 -0.72
CA ARG A 149 -18.94 1.59 -0.14
C ARG A 149 -20.41 1.57 -0.53
N ASP A 150 -21.09 2.70 -0.46
CA ASP A 150 -22.53 2.79 -0.73
C ASP A 150 -22.89 2.55 -2.20
N ARG A 151 -21.94 2.78 -3.12
CA ARG A 151 -22.10 2.49 -4.55
C ARG A 151 -21.54 1.12 -4.97
N GLU A 152 -20.87 0.42 -4.07
CA GLU A 152 -20.20 -0.84 -4.39
C GLU A 152 -21.21 -1.96 -4.57
N SER A 153 -21.23 -2.57 -5.75
CA SER A 153 -22.14 -3.68 -6.07
C SER A 153 -21.62 -5.03 -5.57
N ASP A 154 -20.30 -5.16 -5.43
CA ASP A 154 -19.65 -6.39 -4.99
C ASP A 154 -19.58 -6.48 -3.47
N ASP A 155 -20.22 -7.50 -2.88
CA ASP A 155 -20.35 -7.60 -1.42
C ASP A 155 -19.00 -7.79 -0.72
N ASP A 156 -18.06 -8.53 -1.31
CA ASP A 156 -16.72 -8.73 -0.73
C ASP A 156 -15.94 -7.41 -0.68
N VAL A 157 -15.99 -6.62 -1.75
CA VAL A 157 -15.38 -5.28 -1.77
C VAL A 157 -16.08 -4.35 -0.80
N ARG A 158 -17.43 -4.38 -0.72
CA ARG A 158 -18.21 -3.56 0.22
C ARG A 158 -17.86 -3.87 1.67
N ASN A 159 -17.75 -5.15 2.03
CA ASN A 159 -17.35 -5.60 3.35
C ASN A 159 -15.91 -5.17 3.68
N THR A 160 -15.00 -5.27 2.71
CA THR A 160 -13.61 -4.82 2.90
C THR A 160 -13.52 -3.30 3.12
N LEU A 161 -14.29 -2.52 2.34
CA LEU A 161 -14.39 -1.07 2.55
C LEU A 161 -14.94 -0.77 3.95
N GLN A 162 -16.01 -1.46 4.36
CA GLN A 162 -16.61 -1.29 5.68
C GLN A 162 -15.61 -1.58 6.81
N PHE A 163 -14.84 -2.67 6.71
CA PHE A 163 -13.79 -3.01 7.67
C PHE A 163 -12.81 -1.84 7.83
N HIS A 164 -12.22 -1.35 6.73
CA HIS A 164 -11.23 -0.28 6.81
C HIS A 164 -11.83 1.06 7.24
N ILE A 165 -13.09 1.36 6.92
CA ILE A 165 -13.80 2.55 7.43
C ILE A 165 -13.90 2.50 8.97
N VAL A 166 -14.30 1.35 9.55
CA VAL A 166 -14.42 1.22 11.00
C VAL A 166 -13.06 1.27 11.66
N MET A 167 -12.04 0.61 11.10
CA MET A 167 -10.67 0.67 11.61
C MET A 167 -10.11 2.10 11.59
N LEU A 168 -10.35 2.86 10.53
CA LEU A 168 -9.89 4.24 10.41
C LEU A 168 -10.64 5.19 11.35
N ARG A 169 -11.93 4.94 11.61
CA ARG A 169 -12.77 5.75 12.50
C ARG A 169 -12.50 5.47 13.98
N SER A 170 -12.56 4.20 14.38
CA SER A 170 -12.57 3.77 15.78
C SER A 170 -11.23 3.20 16.24
N GLY A 171 -10.36 2.78 15.31
CA GLY A 171 -9.10 2.11 15.65
C GLY A 171 -9.25 0.65 16.09
N TYR A 172 -10.47 0.11 16.10
CA TYR A 172 -10.74 -1.29 16.43
C TYR A 172 -12.11 -1.74 15.90
N ILE A 173 -12.30 -3.06 15.81
CA ILE A 173 -13.55 -3.74 15.49
C ILE A 173 -13.74 -4.87 16.50
N LEU A 174 -14.92 -4.94 17.12
CA LEU A 174 -15.33 -6.08 17.95
C LEU A 174 -16.51 -6.78 17.29
N GLU A 175 -16.29 -8.01 16.84
CA GLU A 175 -17.28 -8.86 16.18
C GLU A 175 -17.48 -10.16 16.96
N ARG A 176 -18.41 -11.01 16.52
CA ARG A 176 -18.55 -12.39 17.00
C ARG A 176 -18.30 -13.35 15.85
N ASP A 177 -17.58 -14.43 16.12
CA ASP A 177 -17.41 -15.53 15.16
C ASP A 177 -18.70 -16.37 15.03
N ALA A 178 -18.64 -17.42 14.22
CA ALA A 178 -19.76 -18.33 13.98
C ALA A 178 -20.24 -19.08 15.25
N ASP A 179 -19.35 -19.23 16.25
CA ASP A 179 -19.66 -19.88 17.53
C ASP A 179 -20.11 -18.86 18.60
N GLY A 180 -20.20 -17.58 18.22
CA GLY A 180 -20.59 -16.49 19.11
C GLY A 180 -19.45 -15.97 19.99
N ASN A 181 -18.21 -16.42 19.81
CA ASN A 181 -17.07 -15.91 20.57
C ASN A 181 -16.68 -14.51 20.09
N PRO A 182 -16.29 -13.60 21.01
CA PRO A 182 -15.85 -12.28 20.63
C PRO A 182 -14.49 -12.32 19.89
N CYS A 183 -14.41 -11.60 18.78
CA CYS A 183 -13.20 -11.37 18.00
C CYS A 183 -12.89 -9.88 17.96
N LEU A 184 -11.76 -9.49 18.54
CA LEU A 184 -11.29 -8.11 18.53
C LEU A 184 -10.20 -7.96 17.46
N SER A 185 -10.34 -6.97 16.59
CA SER A 185 -9.27 -6.47 15.72
C SER A 185 -8.90 -5.08 16.18
N VAL A 186 -7.60 -4.81 16.38
CA VAL A 186 -7.09 -3.52 16.87
C VAL A 186 -6.05 -2.99 15.92
N ARG A 187 -6.17 -1.72 15.57
CA ARG A 187 -5.18 -1.00 14.77
C ARG A 187 -3.89 -0.81 15.55
N THR A 188 -2.76 -1.02 14.89
CA THR A 188 -1.42 -0.77 15.43
C THR A 188 -0.69 0.23 14.52
N LYS A 189 0.54 0.62 14.90
CA LYS A 189 1.39 1.46 14.05
C LYS A 189 1.73 0.82 12.69
N ASN A 190 1.72 -0.50 12.62
CA ASN A 190 2.16 -1.28 11.46
C ASN A 190 1.01 -2.02 10.75
N GLY A 191 -0.24 -1.67 11.04
CA GLY A 191 -1.43 -2.29 10.45
C GLY A 191 -2.47 -2.60 11.52
N TRP A 192 -2.80 -3.86 11.70
CA TRP A 192 -3.74 -4.32 12.72
C TRP A 192 -3.37 -5.71 13.22
N THR A 193 -3.88 -6.05 14.40
CA THR A 193 -3.70 -7.35 15.06
C THR A 193 -5.03 -7.81 15.64
N SER A 194 -5.18 -9.12 15.86
CA SER A 194 -6.41 -9.70 16.41
C SER A 194 -6.12 -10.36 17.76
N PRO A 195 -6.02 -9.59 18.86
CA PRO A 195 -5.74 -10.15 20.16
C PRO A 195 -6.87 -11.06 20.63
N ARG A 196 -6.53 -12.05 21.45
CA ARG A 196 -7.54 -12.86 22.14
C ARG A 196 -8.32 -11.99 23.13
N ILE A 197 -9.64 -12.04 23.03
CA ILE A 197 -10.57 -11.44 23.99
C ILE A 197 -11.63 -12.47 24.38
N THR A 198 -12.12 -12.41 25.62
CA THR A 198 -13.19 -13.27 26.12
C THR A 198 -14.46 -12.47 26.42
N GLN A 199 -15.59 -13.16 26.59
CA GLN A 199 -16.82 -12.51 27.04
C GLN A 199 -16.65 -11.89 28.44
N GLU A 200 -15.95 -12.58 29.33
CA GLU A 200 -15.61 -12.08 30.66
C GLU A 200 -14.79 -10.77 30.59
N ASP A 201 -13.86 -10.67 29.65
CA ASP A 201 -13.11 -9.42 29.44
C ASP A 201 -14.03 -8.24 29.10
N ILE A 202 -15.07 -8.49 28.29
CA ILE A 202 -16.05 -7.49 27.89
C ILE A 202 -16.94 -7.14 29.09
N ASP A 203 -17.46 -8.15 29.78
CA ASP A 203 -18.38 -7.99 30.91
C ASP A 203 -17.71 -7.25 32.08
N GLN A 204 -16.40 -7.42 32.26
CA GLN A 204 -15.60 -6.70 33.26
C GLN A 204 -15.08 -5.33 32.77
N GLY A 205 -15.48 -4.88 31.58
CA GLY A 205 -15.06 -3.57 31.04
C GLY A 205 -13.58 -3.48 30.67
N ARG A 206 -12.88 -4.60 30.45
CA ARG A 206 -11.45 -4.65 30.12
C ARG A 206 -11.14 -4.41 28.63
N LEU A 207 -12.16 -4.10 27.82
CA LEU A 207 -11.98 -3.86 26.38
C LEU A 207 -11.04 -2.68 26.10
N GLY A 208 -11.25 -1.55 26.79
CA GLY A 208 -10.45 -0.34 26.57
C GLY A 208 -8.97 -0.54 26.87
N SER A 209 -8.64 -1.16 28.02
CA SER A 209 -7.25 -1.42 28.40
C SER A 209 -6.56 -2.39 27.45
N LYS A 210 -7.25 -3.40 26.91
CA LYS A 210 -6.70 -4.30 25.88
C LYS A 210 -6.42 -3.56 24.57
N ILE A 211 -7.32 -2.67 24.14
CA ILE A 211 -7.12 -1.86 22.92
C ILE A 211 -5.86 -1.00 23.09
N GLU A 212 -5.75 -0.29 24.22
CA GLU A 212 -4.61 0.57 24.53
C GLU A 212 -3.29 -0.22 24.59
N GLU A 213 -3.31 -1.39 25.23
CA GLU A 213 -2.16 -2.31 25.29
C GLU A 213 -1.69 -2.71 23.87
N MET A 214 -2.61 -3.00 22.95
CA MET A 214 -2.24 -3.37 21.58
C MET A 214 -1.75 -2.19 20.76
N GLN A 215 -2.32 -1.00 20.97
CA GLN A 215 -1.93 0.22 20.25
C GLN A 215 -0.53 0.72 20.65
N THR A 216 -0.10 0.44 21.87
CA THR A 216 1.21 0.87 22.41
C THR A 216 2.33 -0.13 22.16
N LYS A 217 2.03 -1.40 21.87
CA LYS A 217 3.04 -2.38 21.48
C LYS A 217 3.63 -2.06 20.12
N ASP A 218 4.95 -1.87 20.09
CA ASP A 218 5.73 -1.82 18.86
C ASP A 218 5.89 -3.26 18.34
N TYR A 219 4.97 -3.67 17.46
CA TYR A 219 5.03 -4.92 16.70
C TYR A 219 5.88 -4.78 15.43
#